data_AF-A0A7W7ZL57-F1
#
_entry.id   AF-A0A7W7ZL57-F1
#
_cell.length_a   1.000
_cell.length_b   1.000
_cell.length_c   1.000
_cell.angle_alpha   90.00
_cell.angle_beta   90.00
_cell.angle_gamma   90.00
#
_symmetry.space_group_name_H-M   'P 1'
#
loop_
_entity.id
_entity.type
_entity.pdbx_description
1 polymer ?
#
loop_
_entity_poly.entity_id
_entity_poly.type
_entity_poly.pdbx_seq_one_letter_code
_entity_poly.pdbx_strand_id
1 'polypeptide(L)'
;MAMNYKKLLDLWEMDEMPACGEGMKLAEAFLIAAGEGVNRLGVEEPEDRITELTAAYMALVEHGDGCDNCNESNLPERDDIPADPIENDPQYQADRKIGFQAGLDGQGSDDSKSHGWQRGWADAQE
;
A
#
# COMPACT_ATOMS: atom_id res chain seq x y z
N MET A 1 8.20 -24.54 -12.49
CA MET A 1 6.98 -25.23 -12.00
C MET A 1 5.84 -24.31 -12.34
N ALA A 2 4.90 -24.71 -13.20
CA ALA A 2 3.86 -23.78 -13.68
C ALA A 2 2.93 -23.37 -12.53
N MET A 3 2.72 -22.06 -12.37
CA MET A 3 1.80 -21.53 -11.36
C MET A 3 0.35 -21.92 -11.68
N ASN A 4 -0.42 -22.28 -10.65
CA ASN A 4 -1.84 -22.58 -10.80
C ASN A 4 -2.65 -21.30 -10.53
N TYR A 5 -3.07 -20.61 -11.59
CA TYR A 5 -3.79 -19.35 -11.49
C TYR A 5 -5.10 -19.44 -10.73
N LYS A 6 -5.82 -20.56 -10.83
CA LYS A 6 -7.04 -20.77 -10.05
C LYS A 6 -6.75 -20.78 -8.55
N LYS A 7 -5.73 -21.53 -8.12
CA LYS A 7 -5.29 -21.53 -6.71
C LYS A 7 -4.76 -20.17 -6.26
N LEU A 8 -4.11 -19.42 -7.15
CA LEU A 8 -3.66 -18.07 -6.85
C LEU A 8 -4.86 -17.17 -6.56
N LEU A 9 -5.90 -17.20 -7.38
CA LEU A 9 -7.12 -16.41 -7.18
C LEU A 9 -7.91 -16.88 -5.95
N ASP A 10 -7.98 -18.18 -5.70
CA ASP A 10 -8.63 -18.75 -4.51
C ASP A 10 -7.98 -18.25 -3.20
N LEU A 11 -6.68 -17.91 -3.20
CA LEU A 11 -5.97 -17.35 -2.02
C LEU A 11 -6.37 -15.90 -1.69
N TRP A 12 -6.93 -15.19 -2.66
CA TRP A 12 -7.31 -13.78 -2.52
C TRP A 12 -8.79 -13.59 -2.22
N GLU A 13 -9.53 -14.69 -2.00
CA GLU A 13 -10.95 -14.68 -1.60
C GLU A 13 -11.75 -13.69 -2.46
N MET A 14 -11.59 -13.79 -3.79
CA MET A 14 -12.14 -12.83 -4.76
C MET A 14 -13.65 -12.58 -4.54
N ASP A 15 -14.40 -13.61 -4.13
CA ASP A 15 -15.84 -13.51 -3.89
C ASP A 15 -16.21 -12.62 -2.67
N GLU A 16 -15.27 -12.33 -1.79
CA GLU A 16 -15.44 -11.49 -0.60
C GLU A 16 -14.90 -10.08 -0.79
N MET A 17 -14.27 -9.77 -1.93
CA MET A 17 -13.75 -8.44 -2.18
C MET A 17 -14.88 -7.43 -2.43
N PRO A 18 -14.82 -6.26 -1.75
CA PRO A 18 -15.83 -5.20 -1.87
C PRO A 18 -15.65 -4.40 -3.17
N ALA A 19 -15.62 -5.07 -4.33
CA ALA A 19 -15.46 -4.42 -5.62
C ALA A 19 -16.61 -4.78 -6.56
N CYS A 20 -16.92 -3.87 -7.48
CA CYS A 20 -17.89 -4.17 -8.52
C CYS A 20 -17.35 -5.25 -9.49
N GLY A 21 -18.22 -5.86 -10.27
CA GLY A 21 -17.83 -6.93 -11.20
C GLY A 21 -16.80 -6.53 -12.26
N GLU A 22 -16.62 -5.24 -12.54
CA GLU A 22 -15.54 -4.74 -13.40
C GLU A 22 -14.21 -4.62 -12.63
N GLY A 23 -14.22 -4.03 -11.43
CA GLY A 23 -13.08 -4.00 -10.52
C GLY A 23 -12.54 -5.41 -10.22
N MET A 24 -13.43 -6.39 -10.04
CA MET A 24 -13.07 -7.78 -9.86
C MET A 24 -12.28 -8.38 -11.03
N LYS A 25 -12.65 -8.05 -12.27
CA LYS A 25 -11.92 -8.49 -13.46
C LYS A 25 -10.56 -7.83 -13.58
N LEU A 26 -10.46 -6.55 -13.19
CA LEU A 26 -9.19 -5.83 -13.17
C LEU A 26 -8.25 -6.39 -12.11
N ALA A 27 -8.78 -6.72 -10.93
CA ALA A 27 -8.02 -7.39 -9.87
C ALA A 27 -7.53 -8.78 -10.31
N GLU A 28 -8.39 -9.58 -10.95
CA GLU A 28 -8.01 -10.87 -11.53
C GLU A 28 -6.89 -10.71 -12.57
N ALA A 29 -7.03 -9.76 -13.50
CA ALA A 29 -6.03 -9.50 -14.53
C ALA A 29 -4.67 -9.09 -13.93
N PHE A 30 -4.67 -8.24 -12.90
CA PHE A 30 -3.46 -7.85 -12.18
C PHE A 30 -2.80 -9.04 -11.48
N LEU A 31 -3.57 -9.87 -10.75
CA LEU A 31 -3.04 -11.03 -10.04
C LEU A 31 -2.47 -12.08 -10.99
N ILE A 32 -3.11 -12.31 -12.15
CA ILE A 32 -2.59 -13.19 -13.20
C ILE A 32 -1.27 -12.62 -13.74
N ALA A 33 -1.21 -11.32 -14.04
CA ALA A 33 0.00 -10.68 -14.57
C ALA A 33 1.18 -10.78 -13.59
N ALA A 34 0.92 -10.64 -12.29
CA ALA A 34 1.90 -10.83 -11.23
C ALA A 34 2.35 -12.30 -11.11
N GLY A 35 1.39 -13.23 -11.15
CA GLY A 35 1.66 -14.67 -11.12
C GLY A 35 2.51 -15.15 -12.30
N GLU A 36 2.25 -14.61 -13.50
CA GLU A 36 3.06 -14.85 -14.69
C GLU A 36 4.50 -14.37 -14.51
N GLY A 37 4.69 -13.17 -13.95
CA GLY A 37 6.02 -12.63 -13.65
C GLY A 37 6.81 -13.55 -12.73
N VAL A 38 6.18 -14.03 -11.65
CA VAL A 38 6.81 -14.99 -10.73
C VAL A 38 7.12 -16.32 -11.43
N ASN A 39 6.22 -16.81 -12.28
CA ASN A 39 6.41 -18.08 -13.00
C ASN A 39 7.57 -18.04 -14.01
N ARG A 40 7.95 -16.85 -14.47
CA ARG A 40 9.05 -16.62 -15.42
C ARG A 40 10.32 -16.06 -14.79
N LEU A 41 10.38 -15.98 -13.45
CA LEU A 41 11.60 -15.58 -12.73
C LEU A 41 12.80 -16.43 -13.16
N GLY A 42 13.85 -15.76 -13.62
CA GLY A 42 15.08 -16.40 -14.11
C GLY A 42 15.01 -16.94 -15.54
N VAL A 43 13.91 -16.70 -16.25
CA VAL A 43 13.74 -17.03 -17.68
C VAL A 43 13.64 -15.75 -18.53
N GLU A 44 12.98 -14.72 -18.01
CA GLU A 44 12.84 -13.40 -18.65
C GLU A 44 13.38 -12.31 -17.74
N GLU A 45 13.78 -11.17 -18.34
CA GLU A 45 14.20 -10.01 -17.58
C GLU A 45 12.96 -9.32 -16.97
N PRO A 46 13.05 -8.79 -15.74
CA PRO A 46 11.93 -8.11 -15.08
C PRO A 46 11.34 -6.95 -15.90
N GLU A 47 12.19 -6.30 -16.71
CA GLU A 47 11.85 -5.18 -17.58
C GLU A 47 10.83 -5.55 -18.66
N ASP A 48 10.85 -6.80 -19.14
CA ASP A 48 9.95 -7.27 -20.20
C ASP A 48 8.48 -7.33 -19.73
N ARG A 49 8.26 -7.38 -18.41
CA ARG A 49 6.93 -7.53 -17.80
C ARG A 49 6.50 -6.35 -16.95
N ILE A 50 7.41 -5.43 -16.64
CA ILE A 50 7.09 -4.26 -15.81
C ILE A 50 6.00 -3.42 -16.47
N THR A 51 5.99 -3.29 -17.80
CA THR A 51 4.97 -2.53 -18.53
C THR A 51 3.59 -3.15 -18.39
N GLU A 52 3.46 -4.46 -18.57
CA GLU A 52 2.17 -5.16 -18.45
C GLU A 52 1.66 -5.17 -17.01
N LEU A 53 2.54 -5.40 -16.03
CA LEU A 53 2.17 -5.35 -14.62
C LEU A 53 1.74 -3.94 -14.19
N THR A 54 2.48 -2.91 -14.63
CA THR A 54 2.18 -1.51 -14.33
C THR A 54 0.87 -1.10 -15.01
N ALA A 55 0.63 -1.51 -16.25
CA ALA A 55 -0.61 -1.23 -16.96
C ALA A 55 -1.82 -1.86 -16.25
N ALA A 56 -1.73 -3.13 -15.84
CA ALA A 56 -2.79 -3.80 -15.11
C ALA A 56 -3.06 -3.15 -13.74
N TYR A 57 -2.00 -2.74 -13.04
CA TYR A 57 -2.11 -1.99 -11.78
C TYR A 57 -2.78 -0.62 -11.98
N MET A 58 -2.32 0.17 -12.95
CA MET A 58 -2.90 1.49 -13.22
C MET A 58 -4.38 1.40 -13.58
N ALA A 59 -4.77 0.42 -14.41
CA ALA A 59 -6.18 0.22 -14.75
C ALA A 59 -7.05 -0.10 -13.52
N LEU A 60 -6.52 -0.89 -12.57
CA LEU A 60 -7.20 -1.18 -11.31
C LEU A 60 -7.36 0.09 -10.44
N VAL A 61 -6.30 0.89 -10.31
CA VAL A 61 -6.32 2.15 -9.54
C VAL A 61 -7.27 3.16 -10.16
N GLU A 62 -7.17 3.41 -11.46
CA GLU A 62 -8.05 4.33 -12.19
C GLU A 62 -9.52 3.95 -12.05
N HIS A 63 -9.82 2.65 -12.10
CA HIS A 63 -11.18 2.16 -11.88
C HIS A 63 -11.62 2.37 -10.43
N GLY A 64 -10.77 2.07 -9.44
CA GLY A 64 -11.07 2.32 -8.03
C GLY A 64 -11.38 3.80 -7.77
N ASP A 65 -10.54 4.70 -8.25
CA ASP A 65 -10.69 6.15 -8.04
C ASP A 65 -11.96 6.72 -8.67
N GLY A 66 -12.40 6.16 -9.80
CA GLY A 66 -13.54 6.66 -10.58
C GLY A 66 -14.85 5.89 -10.41
N CYS A 67 -14.87 4.76 -9.71
CA CYS A 67 -16.05 3.89 -9.63
C CYS A 67 -16.80 4.09 -8.31
N ASP A 68 -17.96 4.75 -8.38
CA ASP A 68 -18.86 4.92 -7.24
C ASP A 68 -19.24 3.57 -6.60
N ASN A 69 -19.47 2.50 -7.39
CA ASN A 69 -19.80 1.18 -6.84
C ASN A 69 -18.64 0.51 -6.08
N CYS A 70 -17.39 0.81 -6.42
CA CYS A 70 -16.22 0.30 -5.68
C CYS A 70 -15.92 1.17 -4.45
N ASN A 71 -16.23 2.46 -4.53
CA ASN A 71 -16.04 3.44 -3.45
C ASN A 71 -17.20 3.47 -2.43
N GLU A 72 -18.40 3.03 -2.83
CA GLU A 72 -19.59 2.88 -1.98
C GLU A 72 -19.62 1.55 -1.23
N SER A 73 -18.68 0.64 -1.52
CA SER A 73 -18.51 -0.55 -0.70
C SER A 73 -17.98 -0.12 0.66
N ASN A 74 -18.89 0.10 1.62
CA ASN A 74 -18.69 0.12 3.07
C ASN A 74 -17.28 -0.32 3.46
N LEU A 75 -16.31 0.60 3.40
CA LEU A 75 -15.25 0.54 4.38
C LEU A 75 -16.02 0.84 5.65
N PRO A 76 -16.14 -0.09 6.63
CA PRO A 76 -16.30 0.40 7.98
C PRO A 76 -15.25 1.48 8.14
N GLU A 77 -15.64 2.66 8.64
CA GLU A 77 -14.67 3.58 9.23
C GLU A 77 -13.65 2.69 9.94
N ARG A 78 -12.36 2.79 9.56
CA ARG A 78 -11.29 1.97 10.14
C ARG A 78 -11.11 2.41 11.60
N ASP A 79 -12.11 2.21 12.43
CA ASP A 79 -12.10 2.37 13.88
C ASP A 79 -11.42 1.15 14.56
N ASP A 80 -11.22 0.06 13.81
CA ASP A 80 -10.68 -1.21 14.31
C ASP A 80 -9.22 -1.50 13.90
N ILE A 81 -8.53 -0.57 13.20
CA ILE A 81 -7.07 -0.58 13.32
C ILE A 81 -6.81 0.05 14.69
N PRO A 82 -6.32 -0.68 15.71
CA PRO A 82 -5.81 0.00 16.88
C PRO A 82 -4.73 0.93 16.36
N ALA A 83 -5.02 2.22 16.32
CA ALA A 83 -3.99 3.23 16.16
C ALA A 83 -2.89 2.80 17.13
N ASP A 84 -1.67 2.64 16.62
CA ASP A 84 -0.56 2.22 17.46
C ASP A 84 -0.63 3.09 18.72
N PRO A 85 -0.81 2.53 19.93
CA PRO A 85 -1.18 3.30 21.12
C PRO A 85 -0.23 4.49 21.37
N ILE A 86 0.98 4.38 20.81
CA ILE A 86 2.04 5.37 20.81
C ILE A 86 1.74 6.54 19.88
N GLU A 87 1.15 6.35 18.69
CA GLU A 87 0.89 7.44 17.74
C GLU A 87 -0.23 8.39 18.17
N ASN A 88 -1.21 7.90 18.95
CA ASN A 88 -2.25 8.74 19.54
C ASN A 88 -1.88 9.32 20.91
N ASP A 89 -0.69 9.00 21.44
CA ASP A 89 -0.22 9.56 22.69
C ASP A 89 0.09 11.07 22.53
N PRO A 90 -0.46 11.94 23.40
CA PRO A 90 -0.23 13.38 23.30
C PRO A 90 1.26 13.78 23.40
N GLN A 91 2.07 13.01 24.13
CA GLN A 91 3.51 13.24 24.24
C GLN A 91 4.22 12.86 22.94
N TYR A 92 3.83 11.76 22.30
CA TYR A 92 4.36 11.38 20.99
C TYR A 92 4.08 12.44 19.92
N GLN A 93 2.84 12.95 19.86
CA GLN A 93 2.45 13.99 18.91
C GLN A 93 3.16 15.33 19.19
N ALA A 94 3.38 15.67 20.46
CA ALA A 94 4.16 16.85 20.84
C ALA A 94 5.63 16.70 20.42
N ASP A 95 6.24 15.55 20.70
CA ASP A 95 7.62 15.26 20.34
C ASP A 95 7.81 15.23 18.82
N ARG A 96 6.86 14.69 18.07
CA ARG A 96 6.88 14.70 16.59
C ARG A 96 6.88 16.11 16.03
N LYS A 97 6.06 17.02 16.57
CA LYS A 97 6.07 18.43 16.15
C LYS A 97 7.42 19.10 16.43
N ILE A 98 8.03 18.80 17.58
CA ILE A 98 9.35 19.33 17.94
C ILE A 98 10.44 18.78 17.01
N GLY A 99 10.38 17.49 16.69
CA GLY A 99 11.30 16.84 15.75
C GLY A 99 11.21 17.42 14.35
N PHE A 100 9.99 17.62 13.86
CA PHE A 100 9.75 18.25 12.56
C PHE A 100 10.32 19.66 12.47
N GLN A 101 10.09 20.49 13.50
CA GLN A 101 10.68 21.83 13.55
C GLN A 101 12.21 21.78 13.61
N ALA A 102 12.80 20.85 14.37
CA ALA A 102 14.25 20.70 14.43
C ALA A 102 14.85 20.30 13.06
N GLY A 103 14.16 19.48 12.28
CA GLY A 103 14.54 19.15 10.90
C GLY A 103 14.49 20.37 9.98
N LEU A 104 13.43 21.18 10.06
CA LEU A 104 13.33 22.45 9.33
C LEU A 104 14.41 23.47 9.73
N ASP A 105 14.79 23.49 11.00
CA ASP A 105 15.84 24.37 11.54
C ASP A 105 17.27 23.87 11.20
N GLY A 106 17.40 22.74 10.47
CA GLY A 106 18.67 22.17 10.05
C GLY A 106 19.48 21.55 11.18
N GLN A 107 18.83 21.17 12.28
CA GLN A 107 19.47 20.43 13.36
C GLN A 107 19.76 18.99 12.90
N GLY A 108 20.86 18.39 13.40
CA GLY A 108 21.16 16.99 13.11
C GLY A 108 20.19 16.02 13.81
N SER A 109 20.01 14.83 13.25
CA SER A 109 19.29 13.75 13.93
C SER A 109 19.96 13.40 15.26
N ASP A 110 19.15 13.24 16.31
CA ASP A 110 19.59 12.90 17.65
C ASP A 110 18.91 11.59 18.11
N ASP A 111 19.70 10.52 18.11
CA ASP A 111 19.25 9.16 18.45
C ASP A 111 18.86 9.03 19.94
N SER A 112 19.19 10.02 20.77
CA SER A 112 18.76 10.06 22.19
C SER A 112 17.34 10.59 22.39
N LYS A 113 16.71 11.13 21.33
CA LYS A 113 15.33 11.65 21.36
C LYS A 113 14.31 10.53 21.25
N SER A 114 13.07 10.85 21.59
CA SER A 114 11.97 9.90 21.48
C SER A 114 11.70 9.51 20.02
N HIS A 115 11.07 8.36 19.84
CA HIS A 115 10.68 7.88 18.51
C HIS A 115 9.79 8.89 17.75
N GLY A 116 8.91 9.60 18.47
CA GLY A 116 8.08 10.65 17.89
C GLY A 116 8.92 11.80 17.32
N TRP A 117 9.91 12.27 18.07
CA TRP A 117 10.84 13.31 17.60
C TRP A 117 11.64 12.85 16.38
N GLN A 118 12.19 11.64 16.41
CA GLN A 118 12.98 11.10 15.29
C GLN A 118 12.13 10.98 14.02
N ARG A 119 10.88 10.51 14.17
CA ARG A 119 9.95 10.44 13.05
C ARG A 119 9.62 11.82 12.49
N GLY A 120 9.33 12.78 13.37
CA GLY A 120 9.09 14.17 12.96
C GLY A 120 10.28 14.79 12.23
N TRP A 121 11.50 14.57 12.73
CA TRP A 121 12.72 15.05 12.07
C TRP A 121 12.90 14.46 10.68
N ALA A 122 12.68 13.14 10.53
CA ALA A 122 12.77 12.45 9.24
C ALA A 122 11.71 12.96 8.25
N ASP A 123 10.47 13.15 8.70
CA ASP A 123 9.39 13.71 7.89
C ASP A 123 9.71 15.13 7.35
N ALA A 124 10.60 15.88 8.02
CA ALA A 124 11.04 17.21 7.58
C ALA A 124 12.22 17.20 6.58
N GLN A 125 12.82 16.05 6.32
CA GLN A 125 13.91 15.88 5.34
C GLN A 125 13.42 15.39 3.96
N GLU A 126 12.14 15.03 3.84
CA GLU A 126 11.47 14.73 2.55
C GLU A 126 11.14 16.00 1.75
#